data_AF-A0A0G2JEL5-F1
#
_entry.id   AF-A0A0G2JEL5-F1
#
_cell.length_a   1.000
_cell.length_b   1.000
_cell.length_c   1.000
_cell.angle_alpha   90.00
_cell.angle_beta   90.00
_cell.angle_gamma   90.00
#
_symmetry.space_group_name_H-M   'P 1'
#
loop_
_entity.id
_entity.type
_entity.pdbx_description
1 polymer ?
#
loop_
_entity_poly.entity_id
_entity_poly.type
_entity_poly.pdbx_seq_one_letter_code
_entity_poly.pdbx_strand_id
1 'polypeptide(L)'
;MEPHDCFKEVIHIRLDELLRVLKSILSKHQNLSSVDLQSAAEVLTAKVKAVNFTEVNEENKNDIFREVFSSIETLAFTFGNILTNFLMGDVGSDSILRLPISRESKSFENISVDSVDLPHEKGNFSPIELDNLLLKNTDSIELALSYAKTWSKYTKNIVSWVEKKLNLELESTRNIVKLAEATRSSIGIQEFMPLQSLFTNALLSDIHSSHLLQQTIAALQANKFVQPLLGRKNEMEKQRKEIKDLWKQQQNKLLETETALKKAKLLCMQRQ
;
A
#
# COMPACT_ATOMS: atom_id res chain seq x y z
N MET A 1 37.40 -38.85 16.98
CA MET A 1 36.70 -37.55 17.00
C MET A 1 35.43 -37.79 17.79
N GLU A 2 35.32 -37.20 18.97
CA GLU A 2 34.23 -37.53 19.90
C GLU A 2 32.87 -37.02 19.37
N PRO A 3 31.76 -37.71 19.66
CA PRO A 3 30.42 -37.34 19.17
C PRO A 3 29.96 -35.93 19.59
N HIS A 4 30.55 -35.37 20.65
CA HIS A 4 30.26 -34.02 21.14
C HIS A 4 30.80 -32.90 20.22
N ASP A 5 31.90 -33.13 19.50
CA ASP A 5 32.49 -32.14 18.59
C ASP A 5 31.63 -31.92 17.34
N CYS A 6 31.04 -33.01 16.81
CA CYS A 6 30.15 -32.95 15.64
C CYS A 6 28.86 -32.18 15.93
N PHE A 7 28.28 -32.35 17.12
CA PHE A 7 27.03 -31.68 17.51
C PHE A 7 27.21 -30.17 17.69
N LYS A 8 28.33 -29.76 18.30
CA LYS A 8 28.71 -28.35 18.44
C LYS A 8 28.89 -27.67 17.08
N GLU A 9 29.56 -28.34 16.15
CA GLU A 9 29.82 -27.83 14.81
C GLU A 9 28.52 -27.64 14.02
N VAL A 10 27.58 -28.58 14.10
CA VAL A 10 26.25 -28.47 13.46
C VAL A 10 25.45 -27.27 13.99
N ILE A 11 25.47 -27.02 15.30
CA ILE A 11 24.76 -25.88 15.90
C ILE A 11 25.34 -24.55 15.42
N HIS A 12 26.67 -24.43 15.38
CA HIS A 12 27.32 -23.24 14.84
C HIS A 12 27.01 -23.02 13.36
N ILE A 13 27.01 -24.08 12.53
CA ILE A 13 26.63 -24.00 11.11
C ILE A 13 25.20 -23.49 10.95
N ARG A 14 24.24 -24.03 11.72
CA ARG A 14 22.83 -23.62 11.64
C ARG A 14 22.60 -22.19 12.13
N LEU A 15 23.32 -21.77 13.17
CA LEU A 15 23.27 -20.39 13.64
C LEU A 15 23.85 -19.41 12.60
N ASP A 16 24.97 -19.76 11.97
CA ASP A 16 25.58 -18.96 10.91
C ASP A 16 24.67 -18.86 9.68
N GLU A 17 23.97 -19.94 9.31
CA GLU A 17 22.93 -19.90 8.28
C GLU A 17 21.80 -18.94 8.65
N LEU A 18 21.29 -19.02 9.90
CA LEU A 18 20.23 -18.14 10.39
C LEU A 18 20.66 -16.67 10.36
N LEU A 19 21.84 -16.34 10.87
CA LEU A 19 22.38 -14.99 10.87
C LEU A 19 22.64 -14.46 9.45
N ARG A 20 23.09 -15.33 8.53
CA ARG A 20 23.29 -14.98 7.11
C ARG A 20 21.97 -14.67 6.42
N VAL A 21 20.93 -15.46 6.68
CA VAL A 21 19.58 -15.22 6.16
C VAL A 21 19.01 -13.93 6.73
N LEU A 22 19.11 -13.72 8.04
CA LEU A 22 18.67 -12.49 8.70
C LEU A 22 19.38 -11.26 8.11
N LYS A 23 20.70 -11.31 7.96
CA LYS A 23 21.51 -10.23 7.36
C LYS A 23 21.15 -9.99 5.89
N SER A 24 20.87 -11.05 5.12
CA SER A 24 20.40 -10.94 3.73
C SER A 24 19.06 -10.22 3.64
N ILE A 25 18.09 -10.57 4.50
CA ILE A 25 16.78 -9.93 4.56
C ILE A 25 16.92 -8.46 4.98
N LEU A 26 17.71 -8.17 6.02
CA LEU A 26 17.96 -6.81 6.50
C LEU A 26 18.64 -5.92 5.45
N SER A 27 19.60 -6.47 4.70
CA SER A 27 20.29 -5.73 3.64
C SER A 27 19.38 -5.39 2.45
N LYS A 28 18.39 -6.25 2.16
CA LYS A 28 17.43 -6.04 1.07
C LYS A 28 16.27 -5.13 1.48
N HIS A 29 15.94 -5.09 2.76
CA HIS A 29 14.78 -4.36 3.28
C HIS A 29 15.20 -3.46 4.45
N GLN A 30 15.69 -2.26 4.14
CA GLN A 30 16.12 -1.27 5.14
C GLN A 30 15.01 -0.91 6.15
N ASN A 31 13.75 -0.98 5.73
CA ASN A 31 12.59 -0.70 6.59
C ASN A 31 12.34 -1.78 7.66
N LEU A 32 12.97 -2.95 7.55
CA LEU A 32 12.91 -4.02 8.56
C LEU A 32 14.11 -4.00 9.51
N SER A 33 15.07 -3.08 9.30
CA SER A 33 16.28 -2.94 10.09
C SER A 33 16.00 -2.15 11.37
N SER A 34 15.55 -2.84 12.43
CA SER A 34 15.45 -2.27 13.78
C SER A 34 16.66 -2.60 14.64
N VAL A 35 17.04 -1.66 15.51
CA VAL A 35 18.03 -1.84 16.58
C VAL A 35 17.63 -3.01 17.50
N ASP A 36 16.33 -3.21 17.72
CA ASP A 36 15.81 -4.29 18.56
C ASP A 36 16.06 -5.68 17.95
N LEU A 37 15.94 -5.80 16.63
CA LEU A 37 16.20 -7.05 15.93
C LEU A 37 17.68 -7.40 15.93
N GLN A 38 18.54 -6.39 15.77
CA GLN A 38 19.98 -6.56 15.86
C GLN A 38 20.40 -6.98 17.28
N SER A 39 19.86 -6.32 18.31
CA SER A 39 20.09 -6.66 19.72
C SER A 39 19.66 -8.10 20.04
N ALA A 40 18.48 -8.53 19.58
CA ALA A 40 18.01 -9.90 19.78
C ALA A 40 18.93 -10.95 19.10
N ALA A 41 19.46 -10.65 17.91
CA ALA A 41 20.40 -11.53 17.22
C ALA A 41 21.77 -11.59 17.91
N GLU A 42 22.24 -10.48 18.47
CA GLU A 42 23.47 -10.42 19.27
C GLU A 42 23.35 -11.21 20.57
N VAL A 43 22.20 -11.11 21.26
CA VAL A 43 21.89 -11.89 22.47
C VAL A 43 21.86 -13.39 22.16
N LEU A 44 21.20 -13.81 21.07
CA LEU A 44 21.20 -15.21 20.64
C LEU A 44 22.63 -15.72 20.39
N THR A 45 23.46 -14.92 19.71
CA THR A 45 24.85 -15.27 19.43
C THR A 45 25.66 -15.43 20.71
N ALA A 46 25.47 -14.54 21.69
CA ALA A 46 26.12 -14.62 22.99
C ALA A 46 25.69 -15.86 23.78
N LYS A 47 24.39 -16.18 23.78
CA LYS A 47 23.83 -17.35 24.48
C LYS A 47 24.32 -18.66 23.87
N VAL A 48 24.37 -18.79 22.54
CA VAL A 48 24.91 -19.99 21.89
C VAL A 48 26.41 -20.15 22.16
N LYS A 49 27.18 -19.07 22.23
CA LYS A 49 28.61 -19.11 22.58
C LYS A 49 28.86 -19.49 24.06
N ALA A 50 27.92 -19.18 24.94
CA ALA A 50 28.02 -19.50 26.37
C ALA A 50 27.64 -20.96 26.70
N VAL A 51 27.10 -21.72 25.75
CA VAL A 51 26.77 -23.13 25.96
C VAL A 51 28.05 -23.96 26.08
N ASN A 52 28.22 -24.63 27.22
CA ASN A 52 29.31 -25.56 27.44
C ASN A 52 28.95 -26.95 26.89
N PHE A 53 29.28 -27.19 25.62
CA PHE A 53 28.90 -28.42 24.90
C PHE A 53 29.55 -29.71 25.43
N THR A 54 30.56 -29.62 26.30
CA THR A 54 31.24 -30.78 26.88
C THR A 54 30.50 -31.40 28.07
N GLU A 55 29.48 -30.74 28.61
CA GLU A 55 28.69 -31.19 29.77
C GLU A 55 27.26 -31.64 29.40
N VAL A 56 26.94 -31.72 28.10
CA VAL A 56 25.59 -32.03 27.62
C VAL A 56 25.33 -33.54 27.64
N ASN A 57 24.38 -33.99 28.47
CA ASN A 57 23.81 -35.33 28.50
C ASN A 57 22.30 -35.28 28.17
N GLU A 58 21.65 -36.42 27.93
CA GLU A 58 20.23 -36.45 27.53
C GLU A 58 19.26 -35.97 28.64
N GLU A 59 19.71 -35.89 29.90
CA GLU A 59 18.91 -35.42 31.04
C GLU A 59 18.99 -33.89 31.25
N ASN A 60 20.11 -33.25 30.92
CA ASN A 60 20.36 -31.82 31.14
C ASN A 60 20.29 -30.96 29.87
N LYS A 61 20.19 -31.59 28.69
CA LYS A 61 20.10 -30.93 27.37
C LYS A 61 18.98 -29.90 27.32
N ASN A 62 17.78 -30.25 27.78
CA ASN A 62 16.64 -29.34 27.75
C ASN A 62 16.87 -28.09 28.62
N ASP A 63 17.55 -28.23 29.75
CA ASP A 63 17.82 -27.12 30.66
C ASP A 63 18.95 -26.20 30.15
N ILE A 64 19.99 -26.78 29.55
CA ILE A 64 21.11 -26.03 28.97
C ILE A 64 20.65 -25.25 27.72
N PHE A 65 19.82 -25.86 26.87
CA PHE A 65 19.31 -25.22 25.66
C PHE A 65 18.07 -24.34 25.90
N ARG A 66 17.46 -24.38 27.09
CA ARG A 66 16.28 -23.56 27.44
C ARG A 66 16.51 -22.06 27.18
N GLU A 67 17.67 -21.55 27.57
CA GLU A 67 18.01 -20.14 27.36
C GLU A 67 18.26 -19.81 25.88
N VAL A 68 18.81 -20.75 25.12
CA VAL A 68 18.99 -20.62 23.67
C VAL A 68 17.63 -20.62 22.96
N PHE A 69 16.74 -21.56 23.29
CA PHE A 69 15.39 -21.61 22.74
C PHE A 69 14.59 -20.35 23.06
N SER A 70 14.65 -19.86 24.30
CA SER A 70 14.02 -18.60 24.69
C SER A 70 14.57 -17.40 23.91
N SER A 71 15.86 -17.38 23.61
CA SER A 71 16.49 -16.34 22.78
C SER A 71 16.04 -16.42 21.30
N ILE A 72 15.83 -17.63 20.78
CA ILE A 72 15.28 -17.86 19.43
C ILE A 72 13.82 -17.40 19.36
N GLU A 73 13.00 -17.74 20.36
CA GLU A 73 11.61 -17.30 20.44
C GLU A 73 11.50 -15.77 20.52
N THR A 74 12.37 -15.15 21.32
CA THR A 74 12.45 -13.69 21.41
C THR A 74 12.84 -13.06 20.06
N LEU A 75 13.80 -13.64 19.35
CA LEU A 75 14.19 -13.17 18.01
C LEU A 75 13.04 -13.31 17.01
N ALA A 76 12.34 -14.45 17.02
CA ALA A 76 11.20 -14.71 16.15
C ALA A 76 10.02 -13.77 16.45
N PHE A 77 9.74 -13.52 17.73
CA PHE A 77 8.70 -12.58 18.17
C PHE A 77 9.02 -11.14 17.74
N THR A 78 10.25 -10.68 17.98
CA THR A 78 10.69 -9.33 17.56
C THR A 78 10.63 -9.18 16.04
N PHE A 79 11.08 -10.18 15.27
CA PHE A 79 10.97 -10.16 13.83
C PHE A 79 9.50 -10.14 13.35
N GLY A 80 8.64 -10.96 13.98
CA GLY A 80 7.21 -11.01 13.70
C GLY A 80 6.51 -9.68 13.95
N ASN A 81 6.82 -9.00 15.06
CA ASN A 81 6.30 -7.66 15.35
C ASN A 81 6.76 -6.62 14.32
N ILE A 82 8.04 -6.61 13.95
CA ILE A 82 8.56 -5.67 12.94
C ILE A 82 7.89 -5.91 11.58
N LEU A 83 7.76 -7.17 11.16
CA LEU A 83 7.10 -7.51 9.90
C LEU A 83 5.61 -7.15 9.93
N THR A 84 4.94 -7.37 11.06
CA THR A 84 3.52 -7.03 11.25
C THR A 84 3.33 -5.52 11.20
N ASN A 85 4.17 -4.74 11.86
CA ASN A 85 4.16 -3.26 11.79
C ASN A 85 4.44 -2.77 10.37
N PHE A 86 5.39 -3.40 9.66
CA PHE A 86 5.68 -3.10 8.27
C PHE A 86 4.49 -3.37 7.34
N LEU A 87 3.77 -4.48 7.53
CA LEU A 87 2.62 -4.86 6.71
C LEU A 87 1.33 -4.11 7.07
N MET A 88 1.13 -3.79 8.36
CA MET A 88 -0.06 -3.10 8.87
C MET A 88 0.03 -1.57 8.78
N GLY A 89 1.23 -1.02 8.49
CA GLY A 89 1.43 0.41 8.28
C GLY A 89 1.11 1.26 9.52
N ASP A 90 1.24 0.69 10.72
CA ASP A 90 0.84 1.37 11.94
C ASP A 90 1.83 2.47 12.35
N VAL A 91 1.23 3.58 12.75
CA VAL A 91 1.79 4.91 12.92
C VAL A 91 2.37 5.01 14.33
N GLY A 92 3.63 4.60 14.47
CA GLY A 92 4.48 4.95 15.60
C GLY A 92 5.31 6.19 15.24
N SER A 93 4.96 7.32 15.83
CA SER A 93 5.70 8.58 15.78
C SER A 93 7.16 8.41 16.26
N ASP A 94 8.12 8.30 15.34
CA ASP A 94 9.47 8.89 15.41
C ASP A 94 10.32 8.48 14.20
N SER A 95 10.04 9.07 13.04
CA SER A 95 11.07 9.42 12.04
C SER A 95 10.44 10.18 10.89
N ILE A 96 10.43 11.50 11.04
CA ILE A 96 10.44 12.42 9.91
C ILE A 96 11.73 12.12 9.12
N LEU A 97 11.58 11.82 7.81
CA LEU A 97 12.62 11.64 6.77
C LEU A 97 13.15 10.21 6.51
N ARG A 98 12.38 9.42 5.75
CA ARG A 98 12.74 8.89 4.41
C ARG A 98 11.72 7.84 3.97
N LEU A 99 10.74 8.26 3.17
CA LEU A 99 10.06 7.32 2.27
C LEU A 99 11.02 7.01 1.11
N PRO A 100 11.40 5.75 0.83
CA PRO A 100 11.76 5.39 -0.51
C PRO A 100 10.46 5.30 -1.31
N ILE A 101 10.23 6.33 -2.12
CA ILE A 101 9.27 6.27 -3.22
C ILE A 101 9.64 5.02 -4.04
N SER A 102 8.74 4.04 -4.02
CA SER A 102 8.71 2.96 -5.00
C SER A 102 8.56 3.59 -6.39
N ARG A 103 9.71 3.80 -7.02
CA ARG A 103 9.91 3.87 -8.47
C ARG A 103 9.53 2.47 -9.00
N GLU A 104 8.69 2.24 -10.00
CA GLU A 104 8.30 3.02 -11.18
C GLU A 104 7.01 2.37 -11.73
N SER A 105 5.86 3.05 -11.68
CA SER A 105 4.76 2.79 -12.61
C SER A 105 4.89 3.78 -13.76
N LYS A 106 5.71 3.41 -14.76
CA LYS A 106 5.79 4.13 -16.04
C LYS A 106 4.43 4.05 -16.74
N SER A 107 3.58 5.06 -16.58
CA SER A 107 2.45 5.26 -17.49
C SER A 107 2.97 6.04 -18.70
N PHE A 108 3.21 5.32 -19.80
CA PHE A 108 3.45 5.91 -21.10
C PHE A 108 2.12 6.43 -21.68
N GLU A 109 1.92 7.74 -21.73
CA GLU A 109 1.04 8.36 -22.73
C GLU A 109 1.80 9.52 -23.38
N ASN A 110 2.60 9.18 -24.39
CA ASN A 110 3.11 10.14 -25.36
C ASN A 110 1.93 10.59 -26.25
N ILE A 111 1.47 11.83 -26.09
CA ILE A 111 0.88 12.57 -27.20
C ILE A 111 2.00 13.43 -27.76
N SER A 112 2.75 12.87 -28.70
CA SER A 112 3.74 13.61 -29.48
C SER A 112 3.03 14.21 -30.70
N VAL A 113 2.90 15.54 -30.70
CA VAL A 113 2.86 16.33 -31.93
C VAL A 113 3.96 17.36 -31.80
N ASP A 114 5.07 17.02 -32.44
CA ASP A 114 6.15 17.84 -32.98
C ASP A 114 6.80 18.95 -32.13
N SER A 115 8.13 18.89 -32.18
CA SER A 115 9.13 19.93 -31.95
C SER A 115 9.77 20.13 -30.55
N VAL A 116 11.09 20.04 -30.63
CA VAL A 116 12.18 20.58 -29.81
C VAL A 116 12.71 19.69 -28.67
N ASP A 117 13.91 19.17 -28.91
CA ASP A 117 14.81 18.55 -27.95
C ASP A 117 14.85 19.32 -26.62
N LEU A 118 14.22 18.75 -25.59
CA LEU A 118 14.44 19.14 -24.21
C LEU A 118 15.43 18.13 -23.60
N PRO A 119 16.54 18.60 -23.01
CA PRO A 119 17.50 17.72 -22.37
C PRO A 119 16.81 17.02 -21.20
N HIS A 120 17.00 15.72 -21.18
CA HIS A 120 16.43 14.77 -20.25
C HIS A 120 16.96 15.00 -18.83
N GLU A 121 16.44 15.99 -18.09
CA GLU A 121 16.82 16.23 -16.69
C GLU A 121 15.62 16.17 -15.74
N LYS A 122 15.72 15.24 -14.78
CA LYS A 122 15.01 15.17 -13.49
C LYS A 122 13.54 15.62 -13.49
N GLY A 123 12.66 14.65 -13.75
CA GLY A 123 11.22 14.78 -13.52
C GLY A 123 10.84 14.86 -12.03
N ASN A 124 11.07 16.01 -11.42
CA ASN A 124 10.42 16.47 -10.19
C ASN A 124 10.52 18.01 -10.16
N PHE A 125 9.70 18.68 -10.96
CA PHE A 125 9.48 20.12 -10.80
C PHE A 125 8.85 20.37 -9.44
N SER A 126 9.32 21.37 -8.72
CA SER A 126 8.54 21.93 -7.61
C SER A 126 7.24 22.53 -8.16
N PRO A 127 6.16 22.62 -7.35
CA PRO A 127 4.89 23.22 -7.79
C PRO A 127 5.08 24.61 -8.42
N ILE A 128 6.01 25.39 -7.87
CA ILE A 128 6.31 26.76 -8.32
C ILE A 128 7.05 26.76 -9.67
N GLU A 129 7.98 25.83 -9.88
CA GLU A 129 8.69 25.71 -11.17
C GLU A 129 7.75 25.22 -12.28
N LEU A 130 6.82 24.31 -11.95
CA LEU A 130 5.81 23.85 -12.89
C LEU A 130 4.84 24.97 -13.26
N ASP A 131 4.38 25.76 -12.29
CA ASP A 131 3.51 26.92 -12.55
C ASP A 131 4.22 27.97 -13.42
N ASN A 132 5.50 28.25 -13.16
CA ASN A 132 6.30 29.17 -13.97
C ASN A 132 6.54 28.67 -15.41
N LEU A 133 6.63 27.35 -15.60
CA LEU A 133 6.71 26.74 -16.92
C LEU A 133 5.37 26.85 -17.65
N LEU A 134 4.26 26.56 -16.96
CA LEU A 134 2.91 26.63 -17.50
C LEU A 134 2.53 28.05 -17.89
N LEU A 135 2.87 29.06 -17.08
CA LEU A 135 2.58 30.47 -17.38
C LEU A 135 3.20 30.99 -18.68
N LYS A 136 4.27 30.35 -19.18
CA LYS A 136 4.91 30.71 -20.45
C LYS A 136 4.11 30.26 -21.68
N ASN A 137 3.15 29.35 -21.50
CA ASN A 137 2.29 28.84 -22.56
C ASN A 137 0.92 29.52 -22.50
N THR A 138 0.44 30.01 -23.64
CA THR A 138 -0.86 30.71 -23.77
C THR A 138 -2.06 29.82 -23.41
N ASP A 139 -1.91 28.50 -23.55
CA ASP A 139 -3.02 27.53 -23.38
C ASP A 139 -2.88 26.66 -22.11
N SER A 140 -1.97 27.02 -21.21
CA SER A 140 -1.66 26.20 -20.02
C SER A 140 -2.85 25.96 -19.10
N ILE A 141 -3.73 26.95 -18.93
CA ILE A 141 -4.93 26.84 -18.12
C ILE A 141 -5.92 25.85 -18.77
N GLU A 142 -6.10 25.89 -20.08
CA GLU A 142 -6.96 24.95 -20.80
C GLU A 142 -6.42 23.52 -20.74
N LEU A 143 -5.09 23.36 -20.84
CA LEU A 143 -4.41 22.08 -20.66
C LEU A 143 -4.63 21.52 -19.25
N ALA A 144 -4.44 22.34 -18.21
CA ALA A 144 -4.68 21.93 -16.82
C ALA A 144 -6.15 21.55 -16.57
N LEU A 145 -7.10 22.34 -17.09
CA LEU A 145 -8.54 22.04 -17.01
C LEU A 145 -8.91 20.76 -17.77
N SER A 146 -8.28 20.50 -18.91
CA SER A 146 -8.45 19.27 -19.68
C SER A 146 -7.89 18.06 -18.93
N TYR A 147 -6.70 18.18 -18.36
CA TYR A 147 -6.08 17.14 -17.55
C TYR A 147 -6.95 16.77 -16.34
N ALA A 148 -7.43 17.77 -15.58
CA ALA A 148 -8.32 17.56 -14.46
C ALA A 148 -9.63 16.85 -14.87
N LYS A 149 -10.17 17.17 -16.05
CA LYS A 149 -11.36 16.51 -16.62
C LYS A 149 -11.07 15.04 -16.97
N THR A 150 -9.92 14.75 -17.56
CA THR A 150 -9.48 13.38 -17.85
C THR A 150 -9.29 12.58 -16.57
N TRP A 151 -8.67 13.18 -15.54
CA TRP A 151 -8.50 12.56 -14.23
C TRP A 151 -9.85 12.23 -13.59
N SER A 152 -10.81 13.16 -13.63
CA SER A 152 -12.20 12.94 -13.17
C SER A 152 -12.87 11.74 -13.88
N LYS A 153 -12.69 11.62 -15.21
CA LYS A 153 -13.19 10.47 -15.99
C LYS A 153 -12.50 9.16 -15.61
N TYR A 154 -11.17 9.19 -15.44
CA TYR A 154 -10.38 8.03 -15.03
C TYR A 154 -10.81 7.52 -13.65
N THR A 155 -10.91 8.40 -12.66
CA THR A 155 -11.39 8.05 -11.32
C THR A 155 -12.81 7.48 -11.35
N LYS A 156 -13.71 8.03 -12.19
CA LYS A 156 -15.06 7.48 -12.38
C LYS A 156 -15.01 6.01 -12.85
N ASN A 157 -14.13 5.69 -13.80
CA ASN A 157 -13.99 4.34 -14.33
C ASN A 157 -13.46 3.38 -13.27
N ILE A 158 -12.47 3.79 -12.47
CA ILE A 158 -11.96 2.99 -11.35
C ILE A 158 -13.07 2.71 -10.34
N VAL A 159 -13.77 3.75 -9.87
CA VAL A 159 -14.86 3.61 -8.89
C VAL A 159 -15.91 2.64 -9.43
N SER A 160 -16.34 2.80 -10.69
CA SER A 160 -17.34 1.92 -11.30
C SER A 160 -16.87 0.47 -11.40
N TRP A 161 -15.60 0.23 -11.72
CA TRP A 161 -15.05 -1.12 -11.74
C TRP A 161 -15.01 -1.74 -10.33
N VAL A 162 -14.54 -0.99 -9.33
CA VAL A 162 -14.49 -1.47 -7.94
C VAL A 162 -15.89 -1.77 -7.41
N GLU A 163 -16.87 -0.90 -7.64
CA GLU A 163 -18.26 -1.13 -7.24
C GLU A 163 -18.82 -2.43 -7.84
N LYS A 164 -18.60 -2.65 -9.15
CA LYS A 164 -19.03 -3.89 -9.81
C LYS A 164 -18.33 -5.13 -9.23
N LYS A 165 -17.01 -5.06 -9.00
CA LYS A 165 -16.25 -6.14 -8.36
C LYS A 165 -16.81 -6.47 -6.98
N LEU A 166 -17.01 -5.45 -6.13
CA LEU A 166 -17.55 -5.62 -4.78
C LEU A 166 -18.97 -6.22 -4.80
N ASN A 167 -19.81 -5.84 -5.76
CA ASN A 167 -21.15 -6.42 -5.91
C ASN A 167 -21.10 -7.91 -6.31
N LEU A 168 -20.18 -8.29 -7.21
CA LEU A 168 -19.97 -9.69 -7.59
C LEU A 168 -19.47 -10.53 -6.40
N GLU A 169 -18.52 -10.01 -5.64
CA GLU A 169 -18.01 -10.66 -4.43
C GLU A 169 -19.11 -10.79 -3.36
N LEU A 170 -19.92 -9.73 -3.16
CA LEU A 170 -21.04 -9.76 -2.23
C LEU A 170 -22.04 -10.85 -2.59
N GLU A 171 -22.39 -10.97 -3.88
CA GLU A 171 -23.30 -12.01 -4.32
C GLU A 171 -22.71 -13.42 -4.18
N SER A 172 -21.41 -13.58 -4.49
CA SER A 172 -20.70 -14.84 -4.26
C SER A 172 -20.76 -15.28 -2.79
N THR A 173 -20.46 -14.38 -1.84
CA THR A 173 -20.53 -14.71 -0.41
C THR A 173 -21.93 -15.11 0.04
N ARG A 174 -22.98 -14.45 -0.47
CA ARG A 174 -24.38 -14.82 -0.16
C ARG A 174 -24.70 -16.22 -0.65
N ASN A 175 -24.21 -16.60 -1.82
CA ASN A 175 -24.42 -17.93 -2.37
C ASN A 175 -23.64 -18.99 -1.59
N ILE A 176 -22.41 -18.70 -1.15
CA ILE A 176 -21.62 -19.58 -0.28
C ILE A 176 -22.35 -19.81 1.06
N VAL A 177 -22.81 -18.76 1.73
CA VAL A 177 -23.55 -18.88 3.00
C VAL A 177 -24.79 -19.75 2.81
N LYS A 178 -25.62 -19.47 1.80
CA LYS A 178 -26.82 -20.26 1.50
C LYS A 178 -26.51 -21.74 1.26
N LEU A 179 -25.47 -22.02 0.47
CA LEU A 179 -25.05 -23.39 0.18
C LEU A 179 -24.55 -24.10 1.44
N ALA A 180 -23.67 -23.44 2.21
CA ALA A 180 -23.09 -24.00 3.42
C ALA A 180 -24.17 -24.27 4.49
N GLU A 181 -25.13 -23.37 4.68
CA GLU A 181 -26.26 -23.56 5.60
C GLU A 181 -27.18 -24.71 5.17
N ALA A 182 -27.50 -24.81 3.87
CA ALA A 182 -28.31 -25.89 3.34
C ALA A 182 -27.63 -27.26 3.53
N THR A 183 -26.35 -27.35 3.19
CA THR A 183 -25.56 -28.59 3.37
C THR A 183 -25.41 -28.95 4.84
N ARG A 184 -25.14 -27.97 5.72
CA ARG A 184 -25.03 -28.19 7.17
C ARG A 184 -26.32 -28.72 7.75
N SER A 185 -27.46 -28.19 7.30
CA SER A 185 -28.79 -28.66 7.73
C SER A 185 -29.08 -30.09 7.27
N SER A 186 -28.65 -30.46 6.06
CA SER A 186 -28.81 -31.82 5.51
C SER A 186 -27.95 -32.86 6.24
N ILE A 187 -26.65 -32.56 6.42
CA ILE A 187 -25.69 -33.47 7.08
C ILE A 187 -26.00 -33.60 8.59
N GLY A 188 -26.55 -32.56 9.22
CA GLY A 188 -26.91 -32.57 10.64
C GLY A 188 -28.04 -33.54 11.02
N ILE A 189 -28.83 -34.01 10.04
CA ILE A 189 -29.93 -34.96 10.27
C ILE A 189 -29.40 -36.39 10.42
N GLN A 190 -28.24 -36.71 9.85
CA GLN A 190 -27.72 -38.07 9.83
C GLN A 190 -26.89 -38.34 11.10
N GLU A 191 -27.35 -39.26 11.95
CA GLU A 191 -26.62 -39.67 13.14
C GLU A 191 -25.51 -40.67 12.82
N PHE A 192 -24.45 -40.68 13.65
CA PHE A 192 -23.32 -41.63 13.57
C PHE A 192 -22.54 -41.62 12.23
N MET A 193 -22.55 -40.50 11.50
CA MET A 193 -21.81 -40.38 10.26
C MET A 193 -20.31 -40.12 10.48
N PRO A 194 -19.42 -40.77 9.71
CA PRO A 194 -17.98 -40.54 9.82
C PRO A 194 -17.63 -39.10 9.44
N LEU A 195 -16.69 -38.49 10.19
CA LEU A 195 -16.15 -37.15 9.94
C LEU A 195 -17.19 -36.01 9.96
N GLN A 196 -18.40 -36.26 10.47
CA GLN A 196 -19.49 -35.27 10.49
C GLN A 196 -19.10 -33.96 11.17
N SER A 197 -18.42 -34.03 12.32
CA SER A 197 -17.93 -32.87 13.06
C SER A 197 -16.91 -32.05 12.26
N LEU A 198 -16.01 -32.73 11.52
CA LEU A 198 -15.01 -32.07 10.68
C LEU A 198 -15.68 -31.28 9.55
N PHE A 199 -16.62 -31.89 8.82
CA PHE A 199 -17.35 -31.21 7.76
C PHE A 199 -18.25 -30.10 8.29
N THR A 200 -18.89 -30.29 9.45
CA THR A 200 -19.71 -29.26 10.10
C THR A 200 -18.87 -28.03 10.45
N ASN A 201 -17.67 -28.24 11.01
CA ASN A 201 -16.75 -27.15 11.34
C ASN A 201 -16.26 -26.42 10.08
N ALA A 202 -15.97 -27.14 9.00
CA ALA A 202 -15.59 -26.52 7.72
C ALA A 202 -16.73 -25.62 7.17
N LEU A 203 -17.97 -26.10 7.18
CA LEU A 203 -19.14 -25.32 6.75
C LEU A 203 -19.37 -24.09 7.62
N LEU A 204 -19.19 -24.21 8.95
CA LEU A 204 -19.26 -23.06 9.86
C LEU A 204 -18.15 -22.03 9.58
N SER A 205 -16.95 -22.49 9.26
CA SER A 205 -15.83 -21.62 8.86
C SER A 205 -16.14 -20.84 7.57
N ASP A 206 -16.74 -21.48 6.58
CA ASP A 206 -17.15 -20.83 5.33
C ASP A 206 -18.21 -19.75 5.56
N ILE A 207 -19.21 -20.04 6.42
CA ILE A 207 -20.24 -19.07 6.82
C ILE A 207 -19.61 -17.87 7.53
N HIS A 208 -18.76 -18.13 8.53
CA HIS A 208 -18.09 -17.08 9.30
C HIS A 208 -17.21 -16.19 8.40
N SER A 209 -16.38 -16.81 7.57
CA SER A 209 -15.49 -16.10 6.64
C SER A 209 -16.28 -15.26 5.63
N SER A 210 -17.39 -15.79 5.12
CA SER A 210 -18.30 -15.07 4.22
C SER A 210 -18.92 -13.85 4.88
N HIS A 211 -19.34 -13.94 6.14
CA HIS A 211 -19.87 -12.78 6.88
C HIS A 211 -18.81 -11.72 7.15
N LEU A 212 -17.59 -12.11 7.50
CA LEU A 212 -16.48 -11.15 7.67
C LEU A 212 -16.17 -10.42 6.36
N LEU A 213 -16.20 -11.15 5.23
CA LEU A 213 -16.02 -10.54 3.91
C LEU A 213 -17.18 -9.60 3.57
N GLN A 214 -18.43 -9.94 3.88
CA GLN A 214 -19.58 -9.05 3.69
C GLN A 214 -19.44 -7.74 4.49
N GLN A 215 -18.99 -7.80 5.74
CA GLN A 215 -18.70 -6.60 6.55
C GLN A 215 -17.58 -5.77 5.94
N THR A 216 -16.53 -6.43 5.44
CA THR A 216 -15.41 -5.76 4.76
C THR A 216 -15.86 -5.05 3.47
N ILE A 217 -16.67 -5.73 2.64
CA ILE A 217 -17.27 -5.16 1.44
C ILE A 217 -18.13 -3.94 1.78
N ALA A 218 -18.97 -4.03 2.82
CA ALA A 218 -19.80 -2.91 3.26
C ALA A 218 -18.95 -1.70 3.69
N ALA A 219 -17.85 -1.93 4.42
CA ALA A 219 -16.93 -0.87 4.80
C ALA A 219 -16.23 -0.24 3.58
N LEU A 220 -15.77 -1.05 2.62
CA LEU A 220 -15.17 -0.59 1.37
C LEU A 220 -16.14 0.27 0.54
N GLN A 221 -17.42 -0.12 0.49
CA GLN A 221 -18.46 0.66 -0.16
C GLN A 221 -18.74 1.97 0.59
N ALA A 222 -18.95 1.93 1.90
CA ALA A 222 -19.49 3.06 2.66
C ALA A 222 -18.45 4.12 3.05
N ASN A 223 -17.28 3.74 3.56
CA ASN A 223 -16.38 4.71 4.21
C ASN A 223 -14.88 4.45 4.05
N LYS A 224 -14.45 3.34 3.44
CA LYS A 224 -13.02 3.05 3.22
C LYS A 224 -12.52 3.30 1.80
N PHE A 225 -13.39 3.23 0.78
CA PHE A 225 -12.94 3.40 -0.60
C PHE A 225 -13.93 4.11 -1.53
N VAL A 226 -15.08 3.50 -1.81
CA VAL A 226 -15.99 3.94 -2.89
C VAL A 226 -16.53 5.34 -2.62
N GLN A 227 -17.24 5.55 -1.51
CA GLN A 227 -17.78 6.89 -1.18
C GLN A 227 -16.68 7.95 -0.96
N PRO A 228 -15.58 7.69 -0.22
CA PRO A 228 -14.51 8.67 -0.07
C PRO A 228 -13.90 9.13 -1.40
N LEU A 229 -13.59 8.19 -2.30
CA LEU A 229 -12.98 8.50 -3.60
C LEU A 229 -13.97 9.23 -4.51
N LEU A 230 -15.25 8.82 -4.51
CA LEU A 230 -16.30 9.50 -5.24
C LEU A 230 -16.50 10.94 -4.75
N GLY A 231 -16.48 11.14 -3.42
CA GLY A 231 -16.55 12.47 -2.80
C GLY A 231 -15.37 13.35 -3.23
N ARG A 232 -14.14 12.85 -3.16
CA ARG A 232 -12.94 13.59 -3.58
C ARG A 232 -12.98 13.97 -5.07
N LYS A 233 -13.42 13.04 -5.92
CA LYS A 233 -13.61 13.28 -7.35
C LYS A 233 -14.65 14.36 -7.61
N ASN A 234 -15.78 14.34 -6.90
CA ASN A 234 -16.85 15.34 -7.08
C ASN A 234 -16.38 16.73 -6.64
N GLU A 235 -15.64 16.84 -5.53
CA GLU A 235 -15.05 18.11 -5.09
C GLU A 235 -14.06 18.67 -6.12
N MET A 236 -13.17 17.82 -6.64
CA MET A 236 -12.24 18.24 -7.68
C MET A 236 -12.97 18.70 -8.96
N GLU A 237 -14.02 17.99 -9.38
CA GLU A 237 -14.84 18.37 -10.53
C GLU A 237 -15.59 19.70 -10.32
N LYS A 238 -16.03 19.98 -9.08
CA LYS A 238 -16.63 21.26 -8.70
C LYS A 238 -15.59 22.39 -8.82
N GLN A 239 -14.44 22.25 -8.19
CA GLN A 239 -13.35 23.23 -8.27
C GLN A 239 -12.91 23.49 -9.72
N ARG A 240 -12.81 22.44 -10.54
CA ARG A 240 -12.49 22.55 -11.96
C ARG A 240 -13.51 23.42 -12.72
N LYS A 241 -14.80 23.31 -12.41
CA LYS A 241 -15.85 24.14 -13.04
C LYS A 241 -15.78 25.58 -12.58
N GLU A 242 -15.58 25.82 -11.29
CA GLU A 242 -15.43 27.17 -10.72
C GLU A 242 -14.23 27.90 -11.35
N ILE A 243 -13.08 27.24 -11.44
CA ILE A 243 -11.88 27.80 -12.09
C ILE A 243 -12.14 28.08 -13.57
N LYS A 244 -12.83 27.19 -14.28
CA LYS A 244 -13.18 27.39 -15.68
C LYS A 244 -14.06 28.63 -15.88
N ASP A 245 -15.04 28.84 -15.01
CA ASP A 245 -15.95 29.99 -15.10
C ASP A 245 -15.21 31.30 -14.77
N LEU A 246 -14.34 31.30 -13.75
CA LEU A 246 -13.47 32.43 -13.44
C LEU A 246 -12.52 32.78 -14.59
N TRP A 247 -11.92 31.77 -15.22
CA TRP A 247 -11.04 31.95 -16.37
C TRP A 247 -11.78 32.61 -17.54
N LYS A 248 -12.98 32.10 -17.87
CA LYS A 248 -13.84 32.69 -18.91
C LYS A 248 -14.22 34.14 -18.58
N GLN A 249 -14.54 34.43 -17.32
CA GLN A 249 -14.85 35.79 -16.88
C GLN A 249 -13.65 36.73 -17.08
N GLN A 250 -12.44 36.27 -16.76
CA GLN A 250 -11.22 37.08 -16.91
C GLN A 250 -10.87 37.31 -18.40
N GLN A 251 -11.05 36.30 -19.26
CA GLN A 251 -10.91 36.45 -20.71
C GLN A 251 -11.87 37.49 -21.27
N ASN A 252 -13.14 37.47 -20.87
CA ASN A 252 -14.13 38.45 -21.30
C ASN A 252 -13.75 39.88 -20.87
N LYS A 253 -13.33 40.07 -19.60
CA LYS A 253 -12.87 41.37 -19.11
C LYS A 253 -11.67 41.90 -19.90
N LEU A 254 -10.70 41.03 -20.21
CA LEU A 254 -9.55 41.39 -21.03
C LEU A 254 -9.99 41.89 -22.42
N LEU A 255 -10.87 41.14 -23.09
CA LEU A 255 -11.40 41.52 -24.41
C LEU A 255 -12.17 42.85 -24.37
N GLU A 256 -12.98 43.08 -23.34
CA GLU A 256 -13.68 44.36 -23.15
C GLU A 256 -12.71 45.53 -22.99
N THR A 257 -11.66 45.37 -22.18
CA THR A 257 -10.65 46.42 -22.01
C THR A 257 -9.84 46.67 -23.28
N GLU A 258 -9.49 45.62 -24.02
CA GLU A 258 -8.76 45.72 -25.29
C GLU A 258 -9.59 46.45 -26.35
N THR A 259 -10.88 46.12 -26.45
CA THR A 259 -11.80 46.80 -27.38
C THR A 259 -12.02 48.27 -26.99
N ALA A 260 -12.15 48.59 -25.70
CA ALA A 260 -12.23 49.96 -25.21
C ALA A 260 -10.94 50.77 -25.54
N LEU A 261 -9.76 50.17 -25.34
CA LEU A 261 -8.48 50.78 -25.68
C LEU A 261 -8.36 51.06 -27.19
N LYS A 262 -8.75 50.10 -28.04
CA LYS A 262 -8.77 50.26 -29.50
C LYS A 262 -9.67 51.43 -29.92
N LYS A 263 -10.87 51.54 -29.33
CA LYS A 263 -11.80 52.66 -29.59
C LYS A 263 -11.20 54.00 -29.14
N ALA A 264 -10.61 54.07 -27.95
CA ALA A 264 -9.99 55.30 -27.44
C ALA A 264 -8.83 55.77 -28.33
N LYS A 265 -7.98 54.84 -28.81
CA LYS A 265 -6.89 55.15 -29.75
C LYS A 265 -7.41 55.72 -31.07
N LEU A 266 -8.44 55.11 -31.65
CA LEU A 266 -9.08 55.60 -32.88
C LEU A 266 -9.65 57.01 -32.71
N LEU A 267 -10.33 57.28 -31.60
CA LEU A 267 -10.87 58.61 -31.30
C LEU A 267 -9.77 59.67 -31.10
N CYS A 268 -8.63 59.29 -30.52
CA CYS A 268 -7.49 60.19 -30.37
C CYS A 268 -6.88 60.57 -31.73
N MET A 269 -6.66 59.57 -32.60
CA MET A 269 -6.15 59.79 -33.95
C MET A 269 -7.08 60.64 -34.82
N GLN A 270 -8.39 60.54 -34.63
CA GLN A 270 -9.38 61.37 -35.34
C GLN A 270 -9.43 62.83 -34.85
N ARG A 271 -8.85 63.13 -33.69
CA ARG A 271 -8.82 64.47 -33.08
C ARG A 271 -7.48 65.19 -33.27
N GLN A 272 -6.48 64.54 -33.89
CA GLN A 272 -5.23 65.13 -34.34
C GLN A 272 -5.36 65.62 -35.78
#